data_AF-A0A3D5ZCL8-F1
#
_entry.id   AF-A0A3D5ZCL8-F1
#
_cell.length_a   1.000
_cell.length_b   1.000
_cell.length_c   1.000
_cell.angle_alpha   90.00
_cell.angle_beta   90.00
_cell.angle_gamma   90.00
#
_symmetry.space_group_name_H-M   'P 1'
#
loop_
_entity.id
_entity.type
_entity.pdbx_description
1 polymer ?
#
loop_
_entity_poly.entity_id
_entity_poly.type
_entity_poly.pdbx_seq_one_letter_code
_entity_poly.pdbx_strand_id
1 'polypeptide(L)'
;MKYIITVALLFLFLSVQSQEKKKKYSPNRDEILDQFSEVYIPESAIWMGVDQNIESYRYVKNRLLIYNFWSPLSLVHENTLSELEALKKDIPEIEIIDFLHPDDLGFFTPEEAYEIWRSRVSQRPLVIGVNEKIAKMNLDRDIGNIMLSIDRTGVNVLDLSSNLGLIRGVAKVWAEEYKKTKSTKVSFLTYPLNKTLHSEFFNFPQSITADELDLALYVSDTGNNRIIGLESNGMLLDVIGDGTAGYRDGHIAQAKFNKPHGIVFDSNERVLYVADTYNHVIRKVDFSNYQVSTFLGTGEAAVILDKEIRLKEKALAFPLSLELKNGFLYVSMVNQSQIYKVELATGAGVRIAGTSSSVSQDGEIEEASLAHPNSMCFKDEKLYLLERKIPRVRCLDKKSIKTIYQEELEDSIQLSFPGSIHSIGNSIYILDSFNHSVRKLTDEGLSHVTGSVKGFKDGSLKEARFNAPIDLCTLNGNIYVLDALNSAIRIVNPKSESVSTLKLEGIVDLYGPLSINKLESKETVAYAMKGQNLVALKIELPEGEAIGDSGIEIENQTGSIGEVISTDAVNGIILIAVDVEDFSETTYLSLKFESTLIEVPNHKKLYTVKSLIKYEESSDRSKLGNALLKL
;
A
#
# COMPACT_ATOMS: atom_id res chain seq x y z
N MET A 1 35.41 -3.45 -4.32
CA MET A 1 36.59 -3.45 -3.41
C MET A 1 36.24 -3.13 -1.96
N LYS A 2 35.56 -2.02 -1.64
CA LYS A 2 35.10 -1.73 -0.25
C LYS A 2 34.19 -2.82 0.34
N TYR A 3 33.30 -3.42 -0.46
CA TYR A 3 32.44 -4.55 -0.08
C TYR A 3 33.18 -5.82 0.37
N ILE A 4 34.32 -6.12 -0.26
CA ILE A 4 35.15 -7.29 0.10
C ILE A 4 35.90 -7.02 1.41
N ILE A 5 36.27 -5.76 1.66
CA ILE A 5 37.01 -5.36 2.86
C ILE A 5 36.10 -5.40 4.10
N THR A 6 34.84 -4.97 4.01
CA THR A 6 33.89 -5.04 5.14
C THR A 6 33.52 -6.48 5.50
N VAL A 7 33.27 -7.34 4.50
CA VAL A 7 33.00 -8.77 4.74
C VAL A 7 34.25 -9.48 5.28
N ALA A 8 35.45 -9.13 4.79
CA ALA A 8 36.70 -9.67 5.30
C ALA A 8 37.02 -9.22 6.73
N LEU A 9 36.71 -7.98 7.11
CA LEU A 9 36.86 -7.47 8.48
C LEU A 9 35.88 -8.16 9.43
N LEU A 10 34.64 -8.45 8.99
CA LEU A 10 33.66 -9.21 9.76
C LEU A 10 34.13 -10.66 9.99
N PHE A 11 34.70 -11.30 8.95
CA PHE A 11 35.29 -12.63 9.05
C PHE A 11 36.52 -12.66 9.97
N LEU A 12 37.38 -11.64 9.93
CA LEU A 12 38.52 -11.53 10.84
C LEU A 12 38.05 -11.39 12.29
N PHE A 13 37.06 -10.56 12.56
CA PHE A 13 36.53 -10.33 13.91
C PHE A 13 35.91 -11.59 14.53
N LEU A 14 35.16 -12.36 13.72
CA LEU A 14 34.57 -13.65 14.11
C LEU A 14 35.64 -14.74 14.33
N SER A 15 36.74 -14.72 13.57
CA SER A 15 37.83 -15.70 13.70
C SER A 15 38.67 -15.51 14.97
N VAL A 16 38.80 -14.27 15.48
CA VAL A 16 39.56 -13.97 16.71
C VAL A 16 38.81 -14.46 17.96
N GLN A 17 37.48 -14.37 18.00
CA GLN A 17 36.69 -14.86 19.15
C GLN A 17 36.65 -16.39 19.26
N SER A 18 36.85 -17.12 18.15
CA SER A 18 36.83 -18.58 18.15
C SER A 18 38.09 -19.23 18.75
N GLN A 19 39.18 -18.49 19.01
CA GLN A 19 40.46 -19.05 19.46
C GLN A 19 40.73 -18.92 20.97
N GLU A 20 39.96 -18.13 21.73
CA GLU A 20 40.13 -18.08 23.18
C GLU A 20 39.37 -19.21 23.90
N LYS A 21 40.17 -20.17 24.40
CA LYS A 21 39.80 -21.41 25.09
C LYS A 21 38.81 -21.23 26.26
N LYS A 22 37.78 -22.07 26.25
CA LYS A 22 37.18 -22.81 27.39
C LYS A 22 37.63 -22.36 28.80
N LYS A 23 36.94 -21.37 29.39
CA LYS A 23 36.70 -21.31 30.84
C LYS A 23 35.21 -21.47 31.08
N LYS A 24 34.85 -22.43 31.93
CA LYS A 24 33.47 -22.69 32.35
C LYS A 24 33.05 -21.53 33.26
N TYR A 25 32.52 -20.48 32.65
CA TYR A 25 31.85 -19.39 33.34
C TYR A 25 30.36 -19.72 33.35
N SER A 26 29.80 -19.95 34.53
CA SER A 26 28.36 -20.10 34.73
C SER A 26 27.88 -18.84 35.45
N PRO A 27 27.56 -17.76 34.72
CA PRO A 27 27.13 -16.50 35.34
C PRO A 27 25.81 -16.70 36.08
N ASN A 28 25.64 -15.95 37.17
CA ASN A 28 24.39 -15.95 37.93
C ASN A 28 23.28 -15.27 37.10
N ARG A 29 22.01 -15.58 37.37
CA ARG A 29 20.83 -15.03 36.65
C ARG A 29 20.87 -13.50 36.57
N ASP A 30 21.36 -12.85 37.62
CA ASP A 30 21.44 -11.39 37.71
C ASP A 30 22.58 -10.80 36.87
N GLU A 31 23.73 -11.49 36.75
CA GLU A 31 24.85 -11.08 35.87
C GLU A 31 24.52 -11.29 34.39
N ILE A 32 23.72 -12.31 34.09
CA ILE A 32 23.11 -12.52 32.77
C ILE A 32 22.22 -11.31 32.46
N LEU A 33 21.25 -10.98 33.33
CA LEU A 33 20.35 -9.84 33.11
C LEU A 33 21.08 -8.49 32.96
N ASP A 34 22.22 -8.30 33.63
CA ASP A 34 23.03 -7.07 33.53
C ASP A 34 23.78 -6.94 32.20
N GLN A 35 24.25 -8.04 31.58
CA GLN A 35 24.84 -8.04 30.24
C GLN A 35 23.78 -8.05 29.11
N PHE A 36 22.57 -8.56 29.38
CA PHE A 36 21.41 -8.52 28.48
C PHE A 36 20.55 -7.26 28.65
N SER A 37 20.92 -6.36 29.57
CA SER A 37 20.17 -5.15 29.95
C SER A 37 19.97 -4.14 28.82
N GLU A 38 20.71 -4.27 27.71
CA GLU A 38 20.80 -3.19 26.74
C GLU A 38 19.72 -3.21 25.66
N VAL A 39 19.16 -4.36 25.28
CA VAL A 39 18.16 -4.47 24.19
C VAL A 39 17.15 -5.59 24.50
N TYR A 40 16.35 -5.40 25.55
CA TYR A 40 15.27 -6.32 25.93
C TYR A 40 13.88 -5.69 25.71
N ILE A 41 12.88 -6.55 25.49
CA ILE A 41 11.47 -6.14 25.47
C ILE A 41 11.02 -5.92 26.92
N PRO A 42 10.61 -4.71 27.31
CA PRO A 42 10.29 -4.42 28.72
C PRO A 42 9.10 -5.26 29.21
N GLU A 43 9.04 -5.56 30.51
CA GLU A 43 7.88 -6.28 31.10
C GLU A 43 6.58 -5.47 30.97
N SER A 44 6.68 -4.16 30.81
CA SER A 44 5.56 -3.27 30.53
C SER A 44 5.08 -3.30 29.08
N ALA A 45 5.80 -3.99 28.17
CA ALA A 45 5.38 -4.10 26.78
C ALA A 45 4.09 -4.91 26.66
N ILE A 46 3.17 -4.40 25.86
CA ILE A 46 1.91 -5.06 25.55
C ILE A 46 2.14 -5.92 24.32
N TRP A 47 1.85 -7.22 24.44
CA TRP A 47 1.91 -8.15 23.32
C TRP A 47 0.50 -8.35 22.77
N MET A 48 0.32 -8.02 21.51
CA MET A 48 -0.93 -8.20 20.78
C MET A 48 -0.81 -9.39 19.83
N GLY A 49 -1.90 -10.15 19.70
CA GLY A 49 -1.92 -11.37 18.88
C GLY A 49 -1.30 -12.59 19.53
N VAL A 50 -1.27 -12.63 20.88
CA VAL A 50 -0.80 -13.77 21.67
C VAL A 50 -1.76 -14.08 22.84
N ASP A 51 -1.95 -15.36 23.16
CA ASP A 51 -2.87 -15.83 24.22
C ASP A 51 -2.29 -15.70 25.65
N GLN A 52 -1.00 -15.39 25.80
CA GLN A 52 -0.36 -15.27 27.12
C GLN A 52 0.61 -14.09 27.14
N ASN A 53 0.73 -13.42 28.28
CA ASN A 53 1.83 -12.49 28.54
C ASN A 53 3.15 -13.26 28.46
N ILE A 54 3.88 -13.01 27.38
CA ILE A 54 5.17 -13.63 27.12
C ILE A 54 6.19 -12.95 28.03
N GLU A 55 6.76 -13.69 29.00
CA GLU A 55 7.96 -13.22 29.69
C GLU A 55 9.07 -13.06 28.64
N SER A 56 9.39 -11.81 28.29
CA SER A 56 10.28 -11.39 27.20
C SER A 56 11.57 -12.23 27.10
N TYR A 57 12.18 -12.51 28.25
CA TYR A 57 13.44 -13.27 28.33
C TYR A 57 13.28 -14.77 27.98
N ARG A 58 12.12 -15.38 28.22
CA ARG A 58 11.85 -16.79 27.86
C ARG A 58 11.60 -16.97 26.38
N TYR A 59 11.06 -15.94 25.73
CA TYR A 59 10.74 -15.97 24.30
C TYR A 59 11.97 -15.76 23.42
N VAL A 60 12.81 -14.79 23.77
CA VAL A 60 13.97 -14.39 22.99
C VAL A 60 15.12 -15.43 23.07
N LYS A 61 15.14 -16.24 24.14
CA LYS A 61 16.21 -17.20 24.42
C LYS A 61 16.29 -18.32 23.38
N ASN A 62 17.52 -18.61 22.95
CA ASN A 62 17.92 -19.59 21.94
C ASN A 62 17.24 -19.37 20.57
N ARG A 63 16.96 -18.13 20.17
CA ARG A 63 16.35 -17.82 18.87
C ARG A 63 17.21 -16.89 18.02
N LEU A 64 17.04 -17.02 16.71
CA LEU A 64 17.50 -16.07 15.71
C LEU A 64 16.31 -15.13 15.45
N LEU A 65 16.47 -13.84 15.71
CA LEU A 65 15.37 -12.87 15.75
C LEU A 65 15.62 -11.69 14.81
N ILE A 66 14.54 -11.19 14.23
CA ILE A 66 14.43 -9.90 13.59
C ILE A 66 13.44 -9.07 14.41
N TYR A 67 13.86 -7.90 14.87
CA TYR A 67 12.96 -6.88 15.37
C TYR A 67 12.68 -5.88 14.25
N ASN A 68 11.42 -5.70 13.94
CA ASN A 68 10.95 -4.76 12.92
C ASN A 68 10.14 -3.67 13.60
N PHE A 69 10.54 -2.40 13.47
CA PHE A 69 9.84 -1.27 14.08
C PHE A 69 8.89 -0.65 13.06
N TRP A 70 7.63 -1.06 13.07
CA TRP A 70 6.62 -0.67 12.09
C TRP A 70 5.79 0.54 12.54
N SER A 71 5.45 1.40 11.59
CA SER A 71 4.59 2.57 11.78
C SER A 71 3.33 2.50 10.90
N PRO A 72 2.11 2.69 11.45
CA PRO A 72 0.84 2.53 10.72
C PRO A 72 0.64 3.41 9.48
N LEU A 73 1.26 4.60 9.45
CA LEU A 73 1.13 5.56 8.34
C LEU A 73 2.45 5.78 7.57
N SER A 74 3.50 5.03 7.91
CA SER A 74 4.80 5.19 7.25
C SER A 74 4.81 4.49 5.89
N LEU A 75 5.36 5.20 4.93
CA LEU A 75 5.42 4.82 3.52
C LEU A 75 6.45 3.71 3.28
N VAL A 76 7.46 3.59 4.16
CA VAL A 76 8.61 2.69 4.01
C VAL A 76 8.39 1.32 4.64
N HIS A 77 7.49 1.21 5.62
CA HIS A 77 7.32 -0.04 6.36
C HIS A 77 6.48 -1.09 5.63
N GLU A 78 5.57 -0.71 4.73
CA GLU A 78 4.65 -1.66 4.08
C GLU A 78 5.36 -2.75 3.26
N ASN A 79 6.36 -2.41 2.45
CA ASN A 79 7.13 -3.41 1.71
C ASN A 79 8.06 -4.21 2.62
N THR A 80 8.56 -3.57 3.69
CA THR A 80 9.34 -4.26 4.72
C THR A 80 8.55 -5.46 5.27
N LEU A 81 7.22 -5.34 5.42
CA LEU A 81 6.38 -6.44 5.89
C LEU A 81 6.36 -7.63 4.94
N SER A 82 6.09 -7.41 3.65
CA SER A 82 6.03 -8.48 2.64
C SER A 82 7.39 -9.14 2.43
N GLU A 83 8.48 -8.37 2.47
CA GLU A 83 9.82 -8.91 2.35
C GLU A 83 10.25 -9.73 3.57
N LEU A 84 9.86 -9.30 4.77
CA LEU A 84 10.06 -10.07 6.00
C LEU A 84 9.28 -11.39 5.97
N GLU A 85 8.06 -11.40 5.43
CA GLU A 85 7.31 -12.63 5.20
C GLU A 85 8.02 -13.58 4.22
N ALA A 86 8.51 -13.05 3.09
CA ALA A 86 9.32 -13.82 2.14
C ALA A 86 10.61 -14.35 2.77
N LEU A 87 11.28 -13.54 3.59
CA LEU A 87 12.50 -13.92 4.31
C LEU A 87 12.24 -15.03 5.33
N LYS A 88 11.13 -14.98 6.07
CA LYS A 88 10.69 -16.04 7.00
C LYS A 88 10.40 -17.35 6.26
N LYS A 89 9.82 -17.27 5.05
CA LYS A 89 9.60 -18.44 4.19
C LYS A 89 10.92 -19.06 3.70
N ASP A 90 11.88 -18.22 3.31
CA ASP A 90 13.22 -18.64 2.86
C ASP A 90 14.08 -19.19 4.00
N ILE A 91 13.92 -18.65 5.22
CA ILE A 91 14.74 -18.97 6.39
C ILE A 91 13.83 -19.22 7.60
N PRO A 92 13.26 -20.43 7.73
CA PRO A 92 12.29 -20.74 8.77
C PRO A 92 12.83 -20.61 10.21
N GLU A 93 14.14 -20.65 10.39
CA GLU A 93 14.82 -20.48 11.69
C GLU A 93 14.74 -19.05 12.25
N ILE A 94 14.52 -18.04 11.40
CA ILE A 94 14.40 -16.65 11.84
C ILE A 94 13.01 -16.45 12.41
N GLU A 95 12.91 -15.84 13.59
CA GLU A 95 11.66 -15.32 14.12
C GLU A 95 11.60 -13.81 13.94
N ILE A 96 10.42 -13.29 13.62
CA ILE A 96 10.22 -11.84 13.46
C ILE A 96 9.30 -11.37 14.57
N ILE A 97 9.71 -10.31 15.26
CA ILE A 97 8.91 -9.60 16.24
C ILE A 97 8.71 -8.19 15.70
N ASP A 98 7.46 -7.83 15.51
CA ASP A 98 7.09 -6.52 15.04
C ASP A 98 6.76 -5.62 16.24
N PHE A 99 7.31 -4.42 16.25
CA PHE A 99 7.09 -3.41 17.27
C PHE A 99 6.33 -2.24 16.66
N LEU A 100 5.38 -1.67 17.39
CA LEU A 100 4.89 -0.34 17.05
C LEU A 100 6.06 0.65 17.21
N HIS A 101 6.25 1.50 16.20
CA HIS A 101 7.34 2.46 16.19
C HIS A 101 7.23 3.39 17.42
N PRO A 102 8.36 3.71 18.10
CA PRO A 102 8.35 4.53 19.31
C PRO A 102 7.66 5.89 19.14
N ASP A 103 7.87 6.56 18.00
CA ASP A 103 7.24 7.84 17.67
C ASP A 103 5.72 7.78 17.51
N ASP A 104 5.15 6.58 17.38
CA ASP A 104 3.70 6.38 17.25
C ASP A 104 3.03 6.01 18.58
N LEU A 105 3.83 5.82 19.64
CA LEU A 105 3.31 5.59 21.00
C LEU A 105 2.54 6.83 21.46
N GLY A 106 1.27 6.64 21.82
CA GLY A 106 0.37 7.71 22.26
C GLY A 106 -0.57 8.24 21.18
N PHE A 107 -0.32 7.95 19.89
CA PHE A 107 -1.25 8.27 18.80
C PHE A 107 -2.29 7.17 18.56
N PHE A 108 -1.95 5.94 18.96
CA PHE A 108 -2.79 4.76 18.82
C PHE A 108 -2.96 4.06 20.16
N THR A 109 -4.17 3.55 20.44
CA THR A 109 -4.30 2.53 21.50
C THR A 109 -3.68 1.21 21.03
N PRO A 110 -3.29 0.31 21.95
CA PRO A 110 -2.77 -0.99 21.61
C PRO A 110 -3.66 -1.78 20.64
N GLU A 111 -4.97 -1.75 20.89
CA GLU A 111 -5.98 -2.39 20.07
C GLU A 111 -6.01 -1.77 18.67
N GLU A 112 -6.10 -0.44 18.56
CA GLU A 112 -6.11 0.24 17.25
C GLU A 112 -4.86 -0.04 16.42
N ALA A 113 -3.68 0.03 17.04
CA ALA A 113 -2.43 -0.28 16.36
C ALA A 113 -2.41 -1.73 15.86
N TYR A 114 -2.89 -2.67 16.69
CA TYR A 114 -2.98 -4.07 16.32
C TYR A 114 -4.02 -4.35 15.24
N GLU A 115 -5.16 -3.66 15.26
CA GLU A 115 -6.21 -3.73 14.23
C GLU A 115 -5.69 -3.27 12.87
N ILE A 116 -4.92 -2.17 12.83
CA ILE A 116 -4.27 -1.73 11.60
C ILE A 116 -3.20 -2.75 11.18
N TRP A 117 -2.35 -3.19 12.11
CA TRP A 117 -1.27 -4.14 11.86
C TRP A 117 -1.77 -5.46 11.26
N ARG A 118 -2.77 -6.09 11.88
CA ARG A 118 -3.32 -7.38 11.46
C ARG A 118 -4.02 -7.31 10.10
N SER A 119 -4.41 -6.12 9.65
CA SER A 119 -4.92 -5.92 8.28
C SER A 119 -3.82 -6.03 7.23
N ARG A 120 -2.55 -5.89 7.63
CA ARG A 120 -1.38 -5.87 6.73
C ARG A 120 -0.53 -7.13 6.77
N VAL A 121 -0.52 -7.82 7.91
CA VAL A 121 0.35 -8.97 8.14
C VAL A 121 -0.45 -10.15 8.65
N SER A 122 -0.19 -11.31 8.05
CA SER A 122 -0.79 -12.55 8.50
C SER A 122 0.06 -13.18 9.61
N GLN A 123 -0.54 -13.36 10.80
CA GLN A 123 -0.05 -14.29 11.83
C GLN A 123 1.31 -13.94 12.49
N ARG A 124 1.55 -12.67 12.85
CA ARG A 124 2.69 -12.24 13.67
C ARG A 124 2.27 -11.38 14.87
N PRO A 125 2.91 -11.51 16.04
CA PRO A 125 2.62 -10.66 17.19
C PRO A 125 3.07 -9.22 16.93
N LEU A 126 2.31 -8.26 17.47
CA LEU A 126 2.73 -6.86 17.54
C LEU A 126 3.05 -6.52 19.00
N VAL A 127 4.24 -5.98 19.22
CA VAL A 127 4.71 -5.55 20.54
C VAL A 127 4.60 -4.04 20.64
N ILE A 128 3.99 -3.57 21.72
CA ILE A 128 3.74 -2.15 21.95
C ILE A 128 4.43 -1.77 23.24
N GLY A 129 5.49 -0.98 23.07
CA GLY A 129 6.42 -0.63 24.14
C GLY A 129 7.81 -1.19 23.86
N VAL A 130 8.79 -0.29 23.89
CA VAL A 130 10.21 -0.59 23.77
C VAL A 130 10.93 0.07 24.93
N ASN A 131 12.14 -0.40 25.26
CA ASN A 131 12.97 0.31 26.22
C ASN A 131 13.55 1.59 25.58
N GLU A 132 14.00 2.54 26.41
CA GLU A 132 14.54 3.83 25.94
C GLU A 132 15.74 3.69 24.98
N LYS A 133 16.57 2.65 25.14
CA LYS A 133 17.76 2.44 24.31
C LYS A 133 17.37 1.98 22.90
N ILE A 134 16.41 1.06 22.80
CA ILE A 134 15.79 0.66 21.52
C ILE A 134 15.12 1.87 20.88
N ALA A 135 14.37 2.68 21.64
CA ALA A 135 13.74 3.89 21.09
C ALA A 135 14.78 4.86 20.50
N LYS A 136 15.91 5.07 21.20
CA LYS A 136 17.02 5.92 20.74
C LYS A 136 17.83 5.35 19.57
N MET A 137 17.76 4.04 19.30
CA MET A 137 18.39 3.42 18.14
C MET A 137 17.50 3.44 16.90
N ASN A 138 16.19 3.58 17.08
CA ASN A 138 15.18 3.55 16.02
C ASN A 138 14.51 4.94 15.88
N LEU A 139 15.34 5.97 15.66
CA LEU A 139 14.93 7.38 15.72
C LEU A 139 14.15 7.88 14.49
N ASP A 140 14.03 7.08 13.44
CA ASP A 140 13.36 7.53 12.21
C ASP A 140 12.32 6.53 11.71
N ARG A 141 11.06 6.86 11.95
CA ARG A 141 9.87 6.12 11.48
C ARG A 141 9.71 6.09 9.96
N ASP A 142 10.44 6.92 9.22
CA ASP A 142 10.35 6.99 7.75
C ASP A 142 11.49 6.22 7.05
N ILE A 143 12.41 5.53 7.77
CA ILE A 143 13.55 4.83 7.16
C ILE A 143 13.48 3.30 7.31
N GLY A 144 12.57 2.74 8.12
CA GLY A 144 12.44 1.28 8.22
C GLY A 144 13.56 0.65 9.02
N ASN A 145 13.39 0.51 10.34
CA ASN A 145 14.44 -0.07 11.17
C ASN A 145 14.20 -1.57 11.38
N ILE A 146 15.16 -2.37 10.91
CA ILE A 146 15.25 -3.81 11.16
C ILE A 146 16.50 -4.06 11.99
N MET A 147 16.34 -4.70 13.14
CA MET A 147 17.43 -5.12 14.00
C MET A 147 17.49 -6.65 14.06
N LEU A 148 18.64 -7.22 13.74
CA LEU A 148 18.90 -8.66 13.82
C LEU A 148 19.52 -9.04 15.17
N SER A 149 19.14 -10.18 15.75
CA SER A 149 19.67 -10.69 17.03
C SER A 149 19.83 -12.22 17.03
N ILE A 150 20.89 -12.76 17.65
CA ILE A 150 21.06 -14.20 17.95
C ILE A 150 21.52 -14.37 19.41
N ASP A 151 21.01 -15.37 20.11
CA ASP A 151 21.32 -15.66 21.52
C ASP A 151 22.81 -15.95 21.86
N ARG A 152 23.12 -15.65 23.13
CA ARG A 152 24.23 -15.95 24.07
C ARG A 152 25.56 -15.21 24.05
N THR A 153 26.00 -14.53 22.98
CA THR A 153 27.37 -13.95 23.01
C THR A 153 27.53 -12.56 22.40
N GLY A 154 26.44 -11.92 21.96
CA GLY A 154 26.50 -10.53 21.53
C GLY A 154 25.29 -10.14 20.69
N VAL A 155 24.55 -9.14 21.15
CA VAL A 155 23.62 -8.42 20.29
C VAL A 155 24.48 -7.65 19.29
N ASN A 156 24.62 -8.16 18.07
CA ASN A 156 25.17 -7.36 16.97
C ASN A 156 24.02 -6.54 16.40
N VAL A 157 23.81 -5.35 16.95
CA VAL A 157 22.88 -4.36 16.37
C VAL A 157 23.47 -3.94 15.02
N LEU A 158 22.92 -4.49 13.95
CA LEU A 158 23.11 -3.98 12.59
C LEU A 158 21.86 -3.19 12.26
N ASP A 159 21.99 -1.87 12.26
CA ASP A 159 21.03 -1.00 11.58
C ASP A 159 21.17 -1.26 10.07
N LEU A 160 20.16 -1.92 9.51
CA LEU A 160 20.10 -2.26 8.09
C LEU A 160 19.03 -1.44 7.37
N SER A 161 18.63 -0.31 7.96
CA SER A 161 17.71 0.64 7.37
C SER A 161 18.05 0.84 5.90
N SER A 162 17.06 0.63 5.03
CA SER A 162 17.11 0.74 3.56
C SER A 162 17.81 -0.36 2.71
N ASN A 163 18.29 -1.49 3.24
CA ASN A 163 18.87 -2.55 2.39
C ASN A 163 18.47 -3.99 2.76
N LEU A 164 17.32 -4.43 2.24
CA LEU A 164 16.76 -5.76 2.47
C LEU A 164 17.58 -6.90 1.85
N GLY A 165 18.34 -6.63 0.78
CA GLY A 165 19.32 -7.58 0.23
C GLY A 165 20.44 -7.91 1.22
N LEU A 166 20.92 -6.89 1.95
CA LEU A 166 21.90 -7.06 3.01
C LEU A 166 21.31 -7.82 4.20
N ILE A 167 20.08 -7.49 4.61
CA ILE A 167 19.33 -8.24 5.65
C ILE A 167 19.26 -9.71 5.29
N ARG A 168 18.79 -10.03 4.09
CA ARG A 168 18.70 -11.42 3.61
C ARG A 168 20.06 -12.12 3.59
N GLY A 169 21.11 -11.43 3.17
CA GLY A 169 22.48 -11.97 3.16
C GLY A 169 22.99 -12.33 4.56
N VAL A 170 22.89 -11.39 5.51
CA VAL A 170 23.29 -11.59 6.91
C VAL A 170 22.45 -12.69 7.57
N ALA A 171 21.13 -12.61 7.41
CA ALA A 171 20.16 -13.58 7.88
C ALA A 171 20.49 -15.02 7.46
N LYS A 172 20.87 -15.24 6.19
CA LYS A 172 21.28 -16.58 5.69
C LYS A 172 22.53 -17.10 6.38
N VAL A 173 23.56 -16.26 6.51
CA VAL A 173 24.83 -16.64 7.18
C VAL A 173 24.56 -16.99 8.65
N TRP A 174 23.76 -16.17 9.32
CA TRP A 174 23.40 -16.34 10.73
C TRP A 174 22.54 -17.57 10.98
N ALA A 175 21.62 -17.90 10.07
CA ALA A 175 20.83 -19.13 10.13
C ALA A 175 21.70 -20.38 10.00
N GLU A 176 22.72 -20.37 9.13
CA GLU A 176 23.67 -21.48 9.01
C GLU A 176 24.52 -21.67 10.28
N GLU A 177 24.94 -20.59 10.94
CA GLU A 177 25.61 -20.66 12.24
C GLU A 177 24.66 -21.15 13.35
N TYR A 178 23.42 -20.65 13.38
CA TYR A 178 22.40 -21.06 14.34
C TYR A 178 22.06 -22.56 14.23
N LYS A 179 22.01 -23.11 13.01
CA LYS A 179 21.80 -24.55 12.79
C LYS A 179 22.88 -25.42 13.44
N LYS A 180 24.12 -24.93 13.56
CA LYS A 180 25.26 -25.67 14.13
C LYS A 180 25.21 -25.79 15.66
N THR A 181 24.47 -24.92 16.35
CA THR A 181 24.48 -24.81 17.82
C THR A 181 23.28 -25.46 18.53
N LYS A 182 22.41 -26.18 17.80
CA LYS A 182 21.10 -26.68 18.28
C LYS A 182 21.14 -27.37 19.66
N SER A 183 20.38 -26.79 20.59
CA SER A 183 19.78 -27.47 21.75
C SER A 183 18.29 -27.16 21.77
N THR A 184 17.47 -28.18 21.54
CA THR A 184 15.99 -28.26 21.65
C THR A 184 15.12 -27.43 20.68
N LYS A 185 14.25 -28.14 19.96
CA LYS A 185 13.05 -27.61 19.27
C LYS A 185 12.08 -27.08 20.32
N VAL A 186 11.66 -25.82 20.20
CA VAL A 186 10.48 -25.30 20.91
C VAL A 186 9.33 -25.24 19.92
N SER A 187 8.17 -25.78 20.28
CA SER A 187 6.94 -25.74 19.48
C SER A 187 6.34 -24.34 19.48
N PHE A 188 5.72 -23.98 18.35
CA PHE A 188 5.14 -22.68 18.09
C PHE A 188 3.84 -22.45 18.85
N LEU A 189 3.54 -21.17 19.08
CA LEU A 189 2.18 -20.70 19.31
C LEU A 189 1.63 -20.30 17.93
N THR A 190 0.69 -21.08 17.39
CA THR A 190 -0.11 -20.74 16.21
C THR A 190 -1.47 -20.29 16.67
N TYR A 191 -1.93 -19.13 16.19
CA TYR A 191 -3.22 -18.57 16.56
C TYR A 191 -4.18 -18.59 15.37
N PRO A 192 -5.44 -19.04 15.56
CA PRO A 192 -6.46 -18.88 14.54
C PRO A 192 -6.77 -17.39 14.34
N LEU A 193 -6.85 -16.97 13.08
CA LEU A 193 -7.33 -15.64 12.73
C LEU A 193 -8.78 -15.50 13.21
N ASN A 194 -9.06 -14.47 14.01
CA ASN A 194 -10.32 -13.76 13.87
C ASN A 194 -10.11 -12.67 12.82
N LYS A 195 -10.38 -12.96 11.54
CA LYS A 195 -10.46 -11.90 10.51
C LYS A 195 -11.56 -10.94 10.92
N THR A 196 -11.24 -9.66 11.09
CA THR A 196 -12.24 -8.58 10.98
C THR A 196 -11.54 -7.24 10.84
N LEU A 197 -12.27 -6.24 10.38
CA LEU A 197 -11.80 -4.90 10.01
C LEU A 197 -10.88 -4.89 8.77
N HIS A 198 -11.28 -5.63 7.74
CA HIS A 198 -11.17 -5.06 6.40
C HIS A 198 -12.21 -3.95 6.30
N SER A 199 -11.79 -2.75 5.89
CA SER A 199 -12.70 -1.89 5.12
C SER A 199 -13.01 -2.63 3.82
N GLU A 200 -14.29 -2.66 3.43
CA GLU A 200 -14.74 -3.31 2.19
C GLU A 200 -14.38 -2.50 0.92
N PHE A 201 -13.65 -1.38 1.00
CA PHE A 201 -13.50 -0.47 -0.14
C PHE A 201 -12.06 -0.04 -0.44
N PHE A 202 -11.39 0.53 0.56
CA PHE A 202 -9.98 0.91 0.44
C PHE A 202 -9.15 0.19 1.48
N ASN A 203 -7.93 -0.16 1.11
CA ASN A 203 -6.90 -0.61 2.01
C ASN A 203 -5.74 0.39 1.93
N PHE A 204 -5.66 1.26 2.93
CA PHE A 204 -4.59 2.24 3.04
C PHE A 204 -4.39 3.10 1.79
N PRO A 205 -5.43 3.82 1.36
CA PRO A 205 -5.30 4.66 0.20
C PRO A 205 -4.35 5.82 0.53
N GLN A 206 -3.52 6.26 -0.43
CA GLN A 206 -2.44 7.22 -0.15
C GLN A 206 -2.53 8.52 -0.91
N SER A 207 -3.25 8.55 -2.02
CA SER A 207 -3.41 9.76 -2.81
C SER A 207 -4.77 9.79 -3.50
N ILE A 208 -5.26 11.01 -3.73
CA ILE A 208 -6.49 11.27 -4.47
C ILE A 208 -6.25 12.43 -5.45
N THR A 209 -6.75 12.30 -6.67
CA THR A 209 -6.75 13.37 -7.67
C THR A 209 -8.10 13.42 -8.38
N ALA A 210 -8.36 14.49 -9.11
CA ALA A 210 -9.63 14.70 -9.81
C ALA A 210 -9.40 14.96 -11.30
N ASP A 211 -10.34 14.48 -12.11
CA ASP A 211 -10.57 14.98 -13.45
C ASP A 211 -11.74 15.98 -13.40
N GLU A 212 -11.42 17.27 -13.49
CA GLU A 212 -12.42 18.34 -13.44
C GLU A 212 -13.30 18.38 -14.71
N LEU A 213 -12.89 17.74 -15.81
CA LEU A 213 -13.70 17.70 -17.04
C LEU A 213 -14.80 16.65 -16.97
N ASP A 214 -14.45 15.41 -16.62
CA ASP A 214 -15.41 14.29 -16.52
C ASP A 214 -16.02 14.15 -15.11
N LEU A 215 -15.68 15.04 -14.17
CA LEU A 215 -16.13 15.01 -12.78
C LEU A 215 -15.82 13.67 -12.09
N ALA A 216 -14.62 13.17 -12.32
CA ALA A 216 -14.14 11.91 -11.76
C ALA A 216 -13.09 12.14 -10.67
N LEU A 217 -13.00 11.19 -9.75
CA LEU A 217 -11.97 11.09 -8.72
C LEU A 217 -11.17 9.82 -8.97
N TYR A 218 -9.86 9.89 -8.83
CA TYR A 218 -8.99 8.72 -8.86
C TYR A 218 -8.29 8.61 -7.51
N VAL A 219 -8.27 7.40 -6.95
CA VAL A 219 -7.68 7.11 -5.63
C VAL A 219 -6.63 6.01 -5.80
N SER A 220 -5.42 6.23 -5.29
CA SER A 220 -4.45 5.16 -5.15
C SER A 220 -4.78 4.31 -3.94
N ASP A 221 -5.33 3.13 -4.18
CA ASP A 221 -5.66 2.12 -3.18
C ASP A 221 -4.41 1.28 -2.88
N THR A 222 -3.41 1.95 -2.29
CA THR A 222 -2.02 1.50 -2.21
C THR A 222 -1.87 0.12 -1.56
N GLY A 223 -2.61 -0.15 -0.49
CA GLY A 223 -2.59 -1.45 0.19
C GLY A 223 -3.03 -2.60 -0.71
N ASN A 224 -3.94 -2.33 -1.65
CA ASN A 224 -4.44 -3.27 -2.66
C ASN A 224 -3.74 -3.15 -4.01
N ASN A 225 -2.62 -2.43 -4.13
CA ASN A 225 -1.80 -2.34 -5.36
C ASN A 225 -2.58 -1.98 -6.64
N ARG A 226 -3.57 -1.08 -6.52
CA ARG A 226 -4.43 -0.66 -7.64
C ARG A 226 -4.81 0.81 -7.52
N ILE A 227 -5.41 1.34 -8.58
CA ILE A 227 -6.07 2.64 -8.60
C ILE A 227 -7.56 2.41 -8.81
N ILE A 228 -8.38 3.20 -8.11
CA ILE A 228 -9.85 3.19 -8.23
C ILE A 228 -10.31 4.52 -8.81
N GLY A 229 -11.04 4.48 -9.92
CA GLY A 229 -11.73 5.63 -10.50
C GLY A 229 -13.19 5.66 -10.03
N LEU A 230 -13.68 6.84 -9.63
CA LEU A 230 -15.02 7.07 -9.14
C LEU A 230 -15.64 8.28 -9.83
N GLU A 231 -16.94 8.26 -10.05
CA GLU A 231 -17.68 9.48 -10.34
C GLU A 231 -17.75 10.38 -9.10
N SER A 232 -18.00 11.67 -9.30
CA SER A 232 -18.23 12.63 -8.21
C SER A 232 -19.39 12.26 -7.26
N ASN A 233 -20.30 11.38 -7.69
CA ASN A 233 -21.39 10.83 -6.87
C ASN A 233 -21.01 9.56 -6.09
N GLY A 234 -19.80 9.02 -6.31
CA GLY A 234 -19.28 7.83 -5.63
C GLY A 234 -19.54 6.50 -6.36
N MET A 235 -20.11 6.51 -7.56
CA MET A 235 -20.21 5.32 -8.40
C MET A 235 -18.83 4.92 -8.93
N LEU A 236 -18.54 3.63 -8.90
CA LEU A 236 -17.33 3.07 -9.50
C LEU A 236 -17.28 3.31 -11.02
N LEU A 237 -16.19 3.91 -11.49
CA LEU A 237 -15.88 4.09 -12.92
C LEU A 237 -14.89 3.05 -13.40
N ASP A 238 -13.74 2.95 -12.73
CA ASP A 238 -12.60 2.19 -13.20
C ASP A 238 -11.91 1.42 -12.06
N VAL A 239 -11.40 0.24 -12.39
CA VAL A 239 -10.43 -0.49 -11.58
C VAL A 239 -9.18 -0.70 -12.43
N ILE A 240 -8.09 -0.07 -12.03
CA ILE A 240 -6.84 -0.03 -12.78
C ILE A 240 -5.79 -0.79 -11.97
N GLY A 241 -5.31 -1.89 -12.53
CA GLY A 241 -4.44 -2.85 -11.87
C GLY A 241 -5.18 -4.09 -11.38
N ASP A 242 -4.55 -5.25 -11.45
CA ASP A 242 -5.14 -6.54 -11.05
C ASP A 242 -5.22 -6.76 -9.52
N GLY A 243 -4.75 -5.78 -8.74
CA GLY A 243 -4.73 -5.81 -7.27
C GLY A 243 -3.57 -6.59 -6.65
N THR A 244 -2.75 -7.25 -7.46
CA THR A 244 -1.58 -8.00 -6.99
C THR A 244 -0.31 -7.16 -7.14
N ALA A 245 0.54 -7.20 -6.12
CA ALA A 245 1.83 -6.51 -6.18
C ALA A 245 2.69 -7.06 -7.33
N GLY A 246 3.22 -6.18 -8.17
CA GLY A 246 4.15 -6.55 -9.23
C GLY A 246 4.39 -5.43 -10.23
N TYR A 247 5.15 -5.73 -11.28
CA TYR A 247 5.52 -4.77 -12.32
C TYR A 247 5.14 -5.33 -13.70
N ARG A 248 4.01 -4.87 -14.25
CA ARG A 248 3.52 -5.29 -15.57
C ARG A 248 2.74 -4.16 -16.26
N ASP A 249 3.14 -3.85 -17.48
CA ASP A 249 2.42 -2.99 -18.42
C ASP A 249 1.34 -3.75 -19.21
N GLY A 250 0.48 -3.02 -19.91
CA GLY A 250 -0.59 -3.57 -20.74
C GLY A 250 -1.94 -2.93 -20.44
N HIS A 251 -3.03 -3.66 -20.70
CA HIS A 251 -4.38 -3.16 -20.48
C HIS A 251 -4.60 -2.79 -19.01
N ILE A 252 -5.39 -1.73 -18.72
CA ILE A 252 -5.61 -1.22 -17.36
C ILE A 252 -5.96 -2.30 -16.33
N ALA A 253 -6.80 -3.28 -16.70
CA ALA A 253 -7.22 -4.37 -15.82
C ALA A 253 -6.15 -5.46 -15.57
N GLN A 254 -5.10 -5.53 -16.40
CA GLN A 254 -4.04 -6.54 -16.32
C GLN A 254 -2.71 -5.98 -15.82
N ALA A 255 -2.59 -4.65 -15.79
CA ALA A 255 -1.41 -3.99 -15.27
C ALA A 255 -1.19 -4.41 -13.82
N LYS A 256 0.07 -4.42 -13.39
CA LYS A 256 0.44 -4.61 -11.99
C LYS A 256 1.16 -3.39 -11.49
N PHE A 257 0.78 -2.93 -10.31
CA PHE A 257 1.49 -1.91 -9.55
C PHE A 257 2.09 -2.55 -8.31
N ASN A 258 3.02 -1.86 -7.68
CA ASN A 258 3.55 -2.22 -6.38
C ASN A 258 3.51 -0.99 -5.48
N LYS A 259 2.47 -0.95 -4.64
CA LYS A 259 2.19 0.18 -3.73
C LYS A 259 2.22 1.53 -4.46
N PRO A 260 1.28 1.79 -5.39
CA PRO A 260 1.18 3.09 -6.03
C PRO A 260 0.83 4.17 -5.01
N HIS A 261 1.55 5.30 -5.02
CA HIS A 261 1.32 6.43 -4.10
C HIS A 261 0.74 7.63 -4.84
N GLY A 262 1.55 8.67 -5.09
CA GLY A 262 1.07 9.92 -5.67
C GLY A 262 0.55 9.71 -7.07
N ILE A 263 -0.60 10.29 -7.33
CA ILE A 263 -1.25 10.25 -8.64
C ILE A 263 -1.65 11.66 -9.04
N VAL A 264 -1.59 11.95 -10.33
CA VAL A 264 -2.00 13.25 -10.87
C VAL A 264 -2.61 13.06 -12.26
N PHE A 265 -3.78 13.67 -12.48
CA PHE A 265 -4.51 13.56 -13.73
C PHE A 265 -4.22 14.77 -14.63
N ASP A 266 -3.85 14.50 -15.88
CA ASP A 266 -3.77 15.48 -16.95
C ASP A 266 -5.07 15.46 -17.74
N SER A 267 -5.99 16.37 -17.40
CA SER A 267 -7.28 16.48 -18.09
C SER A 267 -7.16 16.84 -19.57
N ASN A 268 -6.05 17.45 -20.02
CA ASN A 268 -5.91 17.82 -21.44
C ASN A 268 -5.64 16.58 -22.32
N GLU A 269 -4.79 15.68 -21.83
CA GLU A 269 -4.39 14.47 -22.55
C GLU A 269 -5.20 13.24 -22.12
N ARG A 270 -6.07 13.37 -21.11
CA ARG A 270 -6.80 12.27 -20.44
C ARG A 270 -5.87 11.16 -19.97
N VAL A 271 -4.84 11.56 -19.22
CA VAL A 271 -3.78 10.67 -18.75
C VAL A 271 -3.65 10.78 -17.24
N LEU A 272 -3.61 9.63 -16.55
CA LEU A 272 -3.21 9.59 -15.14
C LEU A 272 -1.75 9.16 -15.03
N TYR A 273 -0.93 9.99 -14.39
CA TYR A 273 0.43 9.61 -13.99
C TYR A 273 0.40 9.03 -12.59
N VAL A 274 1.11 7.94 -12.38
CA VAL A 274 1.13 7.19 -11.12
C VAL A 274 2.57 6.98 -10.68
N ALA A 275 2.90 7.43 -9.47
CA ALA A 275 4.14 7.07 -8.80
C ALA A 275 4.00 5.65 -8.26
N ASP A 276 4.54 4.69 -9.00
CA ASP A 276 4.57 3.28 -8.63
C ASP A 276 5.83 3.04 -7.79
N THR A 277 5.76 3.53 -6.55
CA THR A 277 6.89 3.87 -5.69
C THR A 277 7.86 2.72 -5.49
N TYR A 278 7.35 1.51 -5.27
CA TYR A 278 8.17 0.32 -4.99
C TYR A 278 8.62 -0.43 -6.24
N ASN A 279 8.00 -0.15 -7.38
CA ASN A 279 8.61 -0.50 -8.66
C ASN A 279 9.63 0.54 -9.11
N HIS A 280 9.81 1.65 -8.38
CA HIS A 280 10.75 2.72 -8.72
C HIS A 280 10.54 3.29 -10.13
N VAL A 281 9.28 3.43 -10.52
CA VAL A 281 8.88 3.92 -11.84
C VAL A 281 7.73 4.92 -11.73
N ILE A 282 7.61 5.78 -12.74
CA ILE A 282 6.37 6.52 -13.00
C ILE A 282 5.63 5.78 -14.10
N ARG A 283 4.38 5.42 -13.83
CA ARG A 283 3.48 4.78 -14.79
C ARG A 283 2.57 5.84 -15.40
N LYS A 284 2.16 5.59 -16.65
CA LYS A 284 1.21 6.39 -17.40
C LYS A 284 0.01 5.50 -17.73
N VAL A 285 -1.17 5.92 -17.28
CA VAL A 285 -2.47 5.33 -17.66
C VAL A 285 -3.10 6.22 -18.71
N ASP A 286 -3.26 5.70 -19.91
CA ASP A 286 -3.88 6.37 -21.03
C ASP A 286 -5.31 5.86 -21.20
N PHE A 287 -6.30 6.72 -20.91
CA PHE A 287 -7.70 6.36 -20.98
C PHE A 287 -8.26 6.38 -22.41
N SER A 288 -7.51 6.92 -23.39
CA SER A 288 -7.93 6.92 -24.79
C SER A 288 -7.84 5.52 -25.42
N ASN A 289 -6.94 4.68 -24.89
CA ASN A 289 -6.72 3.31 -25.37
C ASN A 289 -6.73 2.26 -24.25
N TYR A 290 -7.02 2.66 -23.02
CA TYR A 290 -7.07 1.81 -21.83
C TYR A 290 -5.77 1.03 -21.56
N GLN A 291 -4.62 1.69 -21.74
CA GLN A 291 -3.29 1.09 -21.52
C GLN A 291 -2.53 1.75 -20.37
N VAL A 292 -1.81 0.91 -19.63
CA VAL A 292 -0.77 1.30 -18.68
C VAL A 292 0.58 1.02 -19.30
N SER A 293 1.47 2.01 -19.22
CA SER A 293 2.86 1.92 -19.68
C SER A 293 3.82 2.54 -18.68
N THR A 294 5.07 2.10 -18.66
CA THR A 294 6.13 2.79 -17.93
C THR A 294 6.53 4.08 -18.65
N PHE A 295 6.40 5.21 -17.95
CA PHE A 295 6.79 6.52 -18.45
C PHE A 295 8.22 6.89 -18.05
N LEU A 296 8.62 6.61 -16.80
CA LEU A 296 9.99 6.87 -16.30
C LEU A 296 10.45 5.75 -15.37
N GLY A 297 11.77 5.53 -15.33
CA GLY A 297 12.40 4.53 -14.47
C GLY A 297 12.58 3.18 -15.17
N THR A 298 13.41 2.33 -14.58
CA THR A 298 13.79 1.02 -15.15
C THR A 298 13.20 -0.17 -14.40
N GLY A 299 12.53 0.05 -13.27
CA GLY A 299 12.16 -1.01 -12.33
C GLY A 299 13.19 -1.26 -11.23
N GLU A 300 14.37 -0.64 -11.32
CA GLU A 300 15.45 -0.78 -10.33
C GLU A 300 15.53 0.44 -9.40
N ALA A 301 15.94 0.22 -8.14
CA ALA A 301 16.17 1.28 -7.19
C ALA A 301 17.49 2.02 -7.47
N ALA A 302 17.44 3.35 -7.61
CA ALA A 302 18.65 4.15 -7.78
C ALA A 302 19.38 4.39 -6.45
N VAL A 303 20.65 3.96 -6.39
CA VAL A 303 21.55 4.24 -5.25
C VAL A 303 22.08 5.67 -5.28
N ILE A 304 22.29 6.24 -6.47
CA ILE A 304 22.70 7.63 -6.70
C ILE A 304 21.87 8.14 -7.88
N LEU A 305 21.14 9.24 -7.70
CA LEU A 305 20.47 9.90 -8.82
C LEU A 305 21.38 11.02 -9.35
N ASP A 306 21.54 11.02 -10.67
CA ASP A 306 22.23 12.08 -11.38
C ASP A 306 21.33 13.32 -11.52
N LYS A 307 21.94 14.48 -11.76
CA LYS A 307 21.22 15.74 -12.00
C LYS A 307 20.19 15.66 -13.14
N GLU A 308 20.35 14.73 -14.08
CA GLU A 308 19.48 14.58 -15.25
C GLU A 308 18.97 13.13 -15.39
N ILE A 309 17.70 12.99 -15.75
CA ILE A 309 17.01 11.71 -15.99
C ILE A 309 16.47 11.59 -17.42
N ARG A 310 16.22 10.34 -17.85
CA ARG A 310 15.81 9.88 -19.20
C ARG A 310 16.80 10.05 -20.35
N LEU A 311 17.90 10.81 -20.20
CA LEU A 311 18.98 10.83 -21.20
C LEU A 311 19.68 9.47 -21.40
N LYS A 312 19.49 8.50 -20.49
CA LYS A 312 20.09 7.16 -20.51
C LYS A 312 19.23 6.06 -19.84
N GLU A 313 17.91 6.22 -19.76
CA GLU A 313 17.01 5.32 -19.00
C GLU A 313 17.52 4.97 -17.59
N LYS A 314 17.39 5.93 -16.66
CA LYS A 314 17.93 5.78 -15.30
C LYS A 314 16.88 5.22 -14.34
N ALA A 315 17.34 4.41 -13.40
CA ALA A 315 16.61 4.03 -12.20
C ALA A 315 16.12 5.28 -11.44
N LEU A 316 14.96 5.17 -10.77
CA LEU A 316 14.45 6.21 -9.87
C LEU A 316 14.68 5.78 -8.41
N ALA A 317 14.61 6.73 -7.48
CA ALA A 317 14.73 6.43 -6.05
C ALA A 317 13.42 6.80 -5.34
N PHE A 318 12.51 5.83 -5.22
CA PHE A 318 11.24 5.96 -4.49
C PHE A 318 10.47 7.23 -4.88
N PRO A 319 9.95 7.30 -6.13
CA PRO A 319 9.07 8.40 -6.52
C PRO A 319 7.81 8.36 -5.65
N LEU A 320 7.39 9.51 -5.09
CA LEU A 320 6.26 9.55 -4.17
C LEU A 320 5.16 10.49 -4.63
N SER A 321 5.37 11.81 -4.56
CA SER A 321 4.37 12.82 -4.90
C SER A 321 4.60 13.34 -6.31
N LEU A 322 3.49 13.56 -7.01
CA LEU A 322 3.43 14.04 -8.38
C LEU A 322 2.61 15.33 -8.44
N GLU A 323 3.05 16.28 -9.25
CA GLU A 323 2.30 17.51 -9.53
C GLU A 323 2.50 17.92 -10.99
N LEU A 324 1.43 18.37 -11.64
CA LEU A 324 1.45 18.80 -13.04
C LEU A 324 1.39 20.31 -13.15
N LYS A 325 2.26 20.88 -14.00
CA LYS A 325 2.18 22.29 -14.37
C LYS A 325 2.81 22.55 -15.74
N ASN A 326 2.04 23.18 -16.62
CA ASN A 326 2.53 23.73 -17.91
C ASN A 326 3.31 22.71 -18.77
N GLY A 327 2.80 21.48 -18.91
CA GLY A 327 3.45 20.42 -19.70
C GLY A 327 4.64 19.74 -19.00
N PHE A 328 4.83 19.98 -17.70
CA PHE A 328 5.84 19.34 -16.88
C PHE A 328 5.22 18.56 -15.73
N LEU A 329 5.84 17.42 -15.42
CA LEU A 329 5.61 16.62 -14.23
C LEU A 329 6.70 16.90 -13.21
N TYR A 330 6.31 17.25 -12.00
CA TYR A 330 7.18 17.44 -10.85
C TYR A 330 7.09 16.19 -9.98
N VAL A 331 8.24 15.64 -9.57
CA VAL A 331 8.31 14.35 -8.88
C VAL A 331 9.18 14.49 -7.64
N SER A 332 8.67 14.08 -6.47
CA SER A 332 9.51 13.92 -5.28
C SER A 332 10.15 12.55 -5.24
N MET A 333 11.47 12.52 -4.99
CA MET A 333 12.29 11.33 -4.83
C MET A 333 12.74 11.26 -3.37
N VAL A 334 11.98 10.52 -2.55
CA VAL A 334 12.03 10.66 -1.07
C VAL A 334 13.35 10.17 -0.50
N ASN A 335 13.85 9.02 -0.94
CA ASN A 335 15.10 8.44 -0.42
C ASN A 335 16.35 9.27 -0.72
N GLN A 336 16.25 10.25 -1.64
CA GLN A 336 17.34 11.19 -1.89
C GLN A 336 16.97 12.63 -1.53
N SER A 337 15.79 12.87 -0.96
CA SER A 337 15.27 14.22 -0.66
C SER A 337 15.37 15.19 -1.84
N GLN A 338 15.01 14.76 -3.04
CA GLN A 338 15.16 15.55 -4.27
C GLN A 338 13.82 15.76 -4.98
N ILE A 339 13.71 16.89 -5.70
CA ILE A 339 12.61 17.17 -6.62
C ILE A 339 13.13 17.22 -8.05
N TYR A 340 12.46 16.50 -8.94
CA TYR A 340 12.72 16.53 -10.38
C TYR A 340 11.61 17.25 -11.11
N LYS A 341 11.99 18.01 -12.14
CA LYS A 341 11.07 18.55 -13.15
C LYS A 341 11.28 17.78 -14.45
N VAL A 342 10.21 17.20 -14.98
CA VAL A 342 10.23 16.32 -16.14
C VAL A 342 9.31 16.88 -17.21
N GLU A 343 9.80 17.03 -18.45
CA GLU A 343 8.98 17.40 -19.59
C GLU A 343 8.09 16.22 -20.01
N LEU A 344 6.77 16.40 -20.12
CA LEU A 344 5.86 15.30 -20.43
C LEU A 344 6.09 14.71 -21.83
N ALA A 345 6.35 15.56 -22.82
CA ALA A 345 6.51 15.17 -24.22
C ALA A 345 7.72 14.24 -24.45
N THR A 346 8.83 14.52 -23.76
CA THR A 346 10.09 13.82 -23.96
C THR A 346 10.45 12.90 -22.82
N GLY A 347 9.87 13.13 -21.64
CA GLY A 347 10.25 12.63 -20.31
C GLY A 347 11.65 13.07 -19.84
N ALA A 348 12.33 13.96 -20.56
CA ALA A 348 13.61 14.48 -20.13
C ALA A 348 13.40 15.25 -18.82
N GLY A 349 14.23 14.98 -17.82
CA GLY A 349 14.06 15.60 -16.51
C GLY A 349 15.36 16.07 -15.90
N VAL A 350 15.25 17.07 -15.03
CA VAL A 350 16.37 17.65 -14.30
C VAL A 350 15.99 17.80 -12.84
N ARG A 351 16.95 17.56 -11.95
CA ARG A 351 16.81 17.89 -10.53
C ARG A 351 16.72 19.40 -10.37
N ILE A 352 15.65 19.87 -9.73
CA ILE A 352 15.41 21.29 -9.48
C ILE A 352 15.51 21.68 -8.01
N ALA A 353 15.54 20.73 -7.08
CA ALA A 353 15.69 21.03 -5.67
C ALA A 353 16.22 19.84 -4.87
N GLY A 354 16.84 20.14 -3.73
CA GLY A 354 17.28 19.17 -2.75
C GLY A 354 18.67 18.60 -3.02
N THR A 355 19.39 18.38 -1.93
CA THR A 355 20.62 17.59 -1.90
C THR A 355 20.29 16.23 -1.29
N SER A 356 21.15 15.23 -1.48
CA SER A 356 21.03 13.93 -0.80
C SER A 356 21.30 14.00 0.73
N SER A 357 21.20 15.19 1.32
CA SER A 357 21.30 15.41 2.76
C SER A 357 19.99 15.04 3.44
N SER A 358 20.08 14.55 4.68
CA SER A 358 18.92 14.30 5.55
C SER A 358 18.54 15.51 6.41
N VAL A 359 19.26 16.63 6.25
CA VAL A 359 19.02 17.88 6.99
C VAL A 359 18.30 18.86 6.07
N SER A 360 17.19 19.43 6.52
CA SER A 360 16.45 20.47 5.80
C SER A 360 17.06 21.84 6.07
N GLN A 361 17.51 22.53 5.01
CA GLN A 361 18.17 23.83 5.07
C GLN A 361 17.75 24.74 3.90
N ASP A 362 17.43 25.99 4.21
CA ASP A 362 17.17 27.05 3.22
C ASP A 362 18.45 27.49 2.51
N GLY A 363 18.31 28.02 1.30
CA GLY A 363 19.46 28.50 0.52
C GLY A 363 19.14 28.74 -0.94
N GLU A 364 20.17 28.97 -1.74
CA GLU A 364 20.04 28.96 -3.19
C GLU A 364 19.63 27.56 -3.69
N ILE A 365 18.98 27.49 -4.84
CA ILE A 365 18.33 26.26 -5.32
C ILE A 365 19.27 25.04 -5.45
N GLU A 366 20.56 25.27 -5.73
CA GLU A 366 21.58 24.22 -5.85
C GLU A 366 22.23 23.84 -4.51
N GLU A 367 22.12 24.69 -3.49
CA GLU A 367 22.74 24.51 -2.17
C GLU A 367 21.75 24.03 -1.11
N ALA A 368 20.49 24.43 -1.25
CA ALA A 368 19.42 24.11 -0.32
C ALA A 368 19.14 22.60 -0.28
N SER A 369 18.98 22.09 0.94
CA SER A 369 18.70 20.69 1.20
C SER A 369 17.27 20.51 1.70
N LEU A 370 16.69 19.38 1.32
CA LEU A 370 15.36 18.95 1.75
C LEU A 370 15.52 17.72 2.66
N ALA A 371 14.51 17.45 3.47
CA ALA A 371 14.38 16.27 4.31
C ALA A 371 13.01 15.63 4.03
N HIS A 372 13.00 14.64 3.14
CA HIS A 372 11.82 13.83 2.79
C HIS A 372 10.60 14.68 2.37
N PRO A 373 10.67 15.40 1.22
CA PRO A 373 9.53 16.16 0.71
C PRO A 373 8.40 15.20 0.29
N ASN A 374 7.31 15.17 1.07
CA ASN A 374 6.26 14.15 0.93
C ASN A 374 5.09 14.59 0.04
N SER A 375 4.86 15.89 -0.11
CA SER A 375 3.79 16.43 -0.94
C SER A 375 4.17 17.79 -1.51
N MET A 376 3.58 18.17 -2.64
CA MET A 376 3.85 19.42 -3.32
C MET A 376 2.59 19.98 -3.98
N CYS A 377 2.53 21.30 -4.14
CA CYS A 377 1.47 21.96 -4.92
C CYS A 377 1.94 23.30 -5.50
N PHE A 378 1.32 23.75 -6.59
CA PHE A 378 1.56 25.08 -7.13
C PHE A 378 0.61 26.14 -6.56
N LYS A 379 1.17 27.25 -6.09
CA LYS A 379 0.41 28.48 -5.78
C LYS A 379 1.16 29.68 -6.36
N ASP A 380 0.46 30.54 -7.11
CA ASP A 380 1.02 31.76 -7.73
C ASP A 380 2.32 31.52 -8.53
N GLU A 381 2.36 30.47 -9.36
CA GLU A 381 3.53 30.03 -10.15
C GLU A 381 4.76 29.61 -9.33
N LYS A 382 4.63 29.47 -8.00
CA LYS A 382 5.65 28.94 -7.11
C LYS A 382 5.28 27.53 -6.68
N LEU A 383 6.29 26.69 -6.54
CA LEU A 383 6.12 25.33 -6.04
C LEU A 383 6.28 25.34 -4.52
N TYR A 384 5.30 24.82 -3.81
CA TYR A 384 5.38 24.61 -2.38
C TYR A 384 5.62 23.14 -2.10
N LEU A 385 6.38 22.85 -1.05
CA LEU A 385 6.74 21.50 -0.62
C LEU A 385 6.40 21.33 0.85
N LEU A 386 5.86 20.18 1.20
CA LEU A 386 5.70 19.74 2.58
C LEU A 386 6.84 18.80 2.94
N GLU A 387 7.51 19.05 4.06
CA GLU A 387 8.46 18.13 4.69
C GLU A 387 7.81 17.61 5.97
N ARG A 388 7.57 16.30 6.05
CA ARG A 388 6.78 15.69 7.14
C ARG A 388 7.57 15.41 8.43
N LYS A 389 8.87 15.07 8.31
CA LYS A 389 9.70 14.62 9.45
C LYS A 389 9.84 15.70 10.51
N ILE A 390 10.24 16.89 10.08
CA ILE A 390 10.12 18.12 10.86
C ILE A 390 9.13 18.96 10.06
N PRO A 391 7.85 19.07 10.51
CA PRO A 391 6.81 19.73 9.76
C PRO A 391 7.22 21.12 9.28
N ARG A 392 7.48 21.23 7.98
CA ARG A 392 7.88 22.48 7.33
C ARG A 392 7.16 22.61 6.00
N VAL A 393 6.75 23.83 5.68
CA VAL A 393 6.33 24.19 4.33
C VAL A 393 7.43 25.05 3.71
N ARG A 394 7.96 24.57 2.60
CA ARG A 394 9.01 25.24 1.83
C ARG A 394 8.40 25.83 0.57
N CYS A 395 8.91 26.97 0.16
CA CYS A 395 8.57 27.62 -1.09
C CYS A 395 9.80 27.62 -1.99
N LEU A 396 9.63 27.07 -3.19
CA LEU A 396 10.60 27.10 -4.26
C LEU A 396 10.27 28.25 -5.21
N ASP A 397 11.16 29.22 -5.29
CA ASP A 397 11.14 30.21 -6.35
C ASP A 397 12.23 29.94 -7.41
N LYS A 398 12.44 30.85 -8.36
CA LYS A 398 13.42 30.66 -9.45
C LYS A 398 14.88 30.63 -8.98
N LYS A 399 15.18 31.04 -7.74
CA LYS A 399 16.55 31.25 -7.25
C LYS A 399 16.84 30.53 -5.95
N SER A 400 15.84 30.32 -5.10
CA SER A 400 16.04 29.89 -3.72
C SER A 400 14.91 29.00 -3.21
N ILE A 401 15.23 28.27 -2.14
CA ILE A 401 14.29 27.52 -1.32
C ILE A 401 14.20 28.22 0.03
N LYS A 402 12.99 28.59 0.42
CA LYS A 402 12.73 29.28 1.69
C LYS A 402 11.66 28.60 2.49
N THR A 403 11.86 28.52 3.79
CA THR A 403 10.87 28.10 4.75
C THR A 403 9.84 29.22 4.89
N ILE A 404 8.58 28.90 4.63
CA ILE A 404 7.46 29.82 4.81
C ILE A 404 6.64 29.49 6.05
N TYR A 405 6.71 28.23 6.49
CA TYR A 405 6.17 27.80 7.76
C TYR A 405 7.12 26.75 8.33
N GLN A 406 7.51 26.98 9.57
CA GLN A 406 8.16 26.01 10.44
C GLN A 406 7.66 26.30 11.85
N GLU A 407 7.56 25.25 12.64
CA GLU A 407 7.26 25.39 14.06
C GLU A 407 8.29 26.29 14.77
N GLU A 408 7.84 27.39 15.36
CA GLU A 408 8.60 28.19 16.33
C GLU A 408 7.67 28.53 17.53
N LEU A 409 8.03 28.05 18.73
CA LEU A 409 7.45 28.32 20.07
C LEU A 409 6.10 27.64 20.46
N GLU A 410 5.94 27.47 21.78
CA GLU A 410 4.90 26.70 22.51
C GLU A 410 3.43 27.12 22.24
N ASP A 411 3.18 28.28 21.61
CA ASP A 411 1.82 28.84 21.41
C ASP A 411 1.31 28.75 19.95
N SER A 412 2.07 28.12 19.03
CA SER A 412 1.65 27.96 17.62
C SER A 412 0.87 26.66 17.40
N ILE A 413 -0.03 26.62 16.40
CA ILE A 413 -0.68 25.37 15.98
C ILE A 413 0.43 24.44 15.45
N GLN A 414 0.73 23.37 16.19
CA GLN A 414 1.70 22.35 15.82
C GLN A 414 1.08 21.37 14.82
N LEU A 415 1.73 21.18 13.67
CA LEU A 415 1.41 20.09 12.76
C LEU A 415 1.97 18.77 13.31
N SER A 416 1.21 17.70 13.20
CA SER A 416 1.64 16.36 13.58
C SER A 416 1.50 15.41 12.40
N PHE A 417 2.65 14.97 11.89
CA PHE A 417 2.78 14.07 10.74
C PHE A 417 1.90 14.48 9.55
N PRO A 418 2.07 15.69 9.00
CA PRO A 418 1.18 16.18 7.94
C PRO A 418 1.29 15.34 6.66
N GLY A 419 0.15 15.01 6.07
CA GLY A 419 0.00 14.08 4.95
C GLY A 419 0.22 14.71 3.59
N SER A 420 -0.50 15.80 3.28
CA SER A 420 -0.37 16.49 2.00
C SER A 420 -0.61 18.00 2.08
N ILE A 421 -0.18 18.70 1.03
CA ILE A 421 -0.53 20.09 0.76
C ILE A 421 -1.27 20.21 -0.57
N HIS A 422 -2.22 21.15 -0.66
CA HIS A 422 -2.93 21.44 -1.90
C HIS A 422 -3.32 22.92 -1.97
N SER A 423 -3.21 23.53 -3.15
CA SER A 423 -3.56 24.93 -3.37
C SER A 423 -5.06 25.07 -3.64
N ILE A 424 -5.76 25.92 -2.90
CA ILE A 424 -7.17 26.25 -3.15
C ILE A 424 -7.32 27.76 -3.10
N GLY A 425 -7.63 28.36 -4.25
CA GLY A 425 -7.61 29.81 -4.41
C GLY A 425 -6.22 30.36 -4.07
N ASN A 426 -6.17 31.36 -3.19
CA ASN A 426 -4.91 31.98 -2.74
C ASN A 426 -4.36 31.37 -1.43
N SER A 427 -4.69 30.12 -1.11
CA SER A 427 -4.32 29.49 0.17
C SER A 427 -3.79 28.08 -0.03
N ILE A 428 -2.96 27.63 0.89
CA ILE A 428 -2.46 26.25 0.92
C ILE A 428 -3.22 25.53 2.03
N TYR A 429 -3.91 24.47 1.68
CA TYR A 429 -4.55 23.58 2.63
C TYR A 429 -3.58 22.45 2.97
N ILE A 430 -3.53 22.08 4.25
CA ILE A 430 -2.62 21.06 4.79
C ILE A 430 -3.46 20.02 5.52
N LEU A 431 -3.23 18.74 5.22
CA LEU A 431 -3.76 17.67 6.04
C LEU A 431 -2.82 17.40 7.19
N ASP A 432 -3.28 17.70 8.38
CA ASP A 432 -2.57 17.50 9.64
C ASP A 432 -3.03 16.16 10.23
N SER A 433 -2.43 15.08 9.72
CA SER A 433 -2.99 13.73 9.78
C SER A 433 -3.14 13.21 11.21
N PHE A 434 -2.11 13.35 12.05
CA PHE A 434 -2.17 12.86 13.43
C PHE A 434 -2.93 13.78 14.38
N ASN A 435 -3.16 15.04 14.00
CA ASN A 435 -4.16 15.87 14.67
C ASN A 435 -5.57 15.71 14.06
N HIS A 436 -5.73 14.82 13.07
CA HIS A 436 -7.01 14.48 12.45
C HIS A 436 -7.77 15.72 11.94
N SER A 437 -7.05 16.61 11.26
CA SER A 437 -7.60 17.92 10.91
C SER A 437 -7.15 18.42 9.55
N VAL A 438 -7.95 19.34 9.01
CA VAL A 438 -7.62 20.14 7.85
C VAL A 438 -7.19 21.52 8.34
N ARG A 439 -6.01 21.95 7.92
CA ARG A 439 -5.45 23.27 8.22
C ARG A 439 -5.38 24.11 6.96
N LYS A 440 -5.25 25.43 7.16
CA LYS A 440 -5.09 26.41 6.08
C LYS A 440 -3.95 27.34 6.41
N LEU A 441 -2.98 27.42 5.51
CA LEU A 441 -1.84 28.33 5.56
C LEU A 441 -2.08 29.52 4.62
N THR A 442 -1.94 30.71 5.19
CA THR A 442 -2.03 32.01 4.51
C THR A 442 -0.85 32.88 4.93
N ASP A 443 -0.77 34.09 4.39
CA ASP A 443 0.24 35.08 4.82
C ASP A 443 0.05 35.53 6.28
N GLU A 444 -1.15 35.33 6.83
CA GLU A 444 -1.47 35.57 8.26
C GLU A 444 -1.04 34.42 9.17
N GLY A 445 -0.58 33.30 8.59
CA GLY A 445 -0.16 32.10 9.31
C GLY A 445 -1.12 30.91 9.14
N LEU A 446 -0.91 29.91 10.00
CA LEU A 446 -1.64 28.65 9.99
C LEU A 446 -2.92 28.76 10.83
N SER A 447 -4.05 28.31 10.28
CA SER A 447 -5.35 28.28 10.94
C SER A 447 -6.03 26.93 10.80
N HIS A 448 -6.97 26.64 11.69
CA HIS A 448 -7.81 25.44 11.65
C HIS A 448 -9.00 25.65 10.69
N VAL A 449 -9.34 24.62 9.91
CA VAL A 449 -10.51 24.60 9.02
C VAL A 449 -11.61 23.69 9.59
N THR A 450 -11.28 22.42 9.82
CA THR A 450 -12.23 21.40 10.30
C THR A 450 -11.47 20.19 10.87
N GLY A 451 -12.17 19.31 11.60
CA GLY A 451 -11.56 18.18 12.32
C GLY A 451 -10.98 18.60 13.65
N SER A 452 -9.88 17.97 14.09
CA SER A 452 -9.17 18.07 15.40
C SER A 452 -9.52 16.99 16.41
N VAL A 453 -10.56 16.21 16.15
CA VAL A 453 -10.96 15.09 17.01
C VAL A 453 -10.95 13.82 16.16
N LYS A 454 -10.26 12.80 16.66
CA LYS A 454 -10.24 11.47 16.07
C LYS A 454 -11.65 10.90 15.94
N GLY A 455 -11.92 10.26 14.81
CA GLY A 455 -13.09 9.41 14.62
C GLY A 455 -13.73 9.58 13.25
N PHE A 456 -14.95 9.08 13.10
CA PHE A 456 -15.70 9.08 11.85
C PHE A 456 -17.08 9.66 12.09
N LYS A 457 -17.24 10.97 11.82
CA LYS A 457 -18.49 11.69 12.04
C LYS A 457 -18.66 12.79 11.00
N ASP A 458 -19.80 12.81 10.33
CA ASP A 458 -20.28 13.89 9.46
C ASP A 458 -20.95 15.01 10.27
N GLY A 459 -21.12 16.20 9.68
CA GLY A 459 -21.78 17.32 10.33
C GLY A 459 -21.22 18.68 9.90
N SER A 460 -21.37 19.68 10.77
CA SER A 460 -20.73 20.99 10.56
C SER A 460 -19.20 20.89 10.60
N LEU A 461 -18.48 21.90 10.08
CA LEU A 461 -17.00 21.94 10.14
C LEU A 461 -16.43 21.74 11.56
N LYS A 462 -17.18 22.12 12.61
CA LYS A 462 -16.76 21.99 14.01
C LYS A 462 -16.98 20.59 14.60
N GLU A 463 -17.98 19.87 14.10
CA GLU A 463 -18.38 18.58 14.66
C GLU A 463 -17.80 17.40 13.89
N ALA A 464 -17.43 17.62 12.64
CA ALA A 464 -16.84 16.64 11.78
C ALA A 464 -15.54 16.09 12.37
N ARG A 465 -15.35 14.78 12.26
CA ARG A 465 -14.18 14.08 12.79
C ARG A 465 -13.50 13.32 11.67
N PHE A 466 -12.18 13.26 11.71
CA PHE A 466 -11.36 12.50 10.78
C PHE A 466 -10.52 11.48 11.55
N ASN A 467 -9.91 10.53 10.85
CA ASN A 467 -8.97 9.58 11.40
C ASN A 467 -7.80 9.43 10.43
N ALA A 468 -6.77 10.24 10.66
CA ALA A 468 -5.58 10.33 9.82
C ALA A 468 -5.88 10.61 8.33
N PRO A 469 -6.44 11.79 8.02
CA PRO A 469 -6.59 12.21 6.63
C PRO A 469 -5.21 12.38 5.99
N ILE A 470 -5.00 11.80 4.79
CA ILE A 470 -3.67 11.65 4.19
C ILE A 470 -3.46 12.47 2.92
N ASP A 471 -4.49 12.57 2.07
CA ASP A 471 -4.42 13.39 0.85
C ASP A 471 -5.74 14.09 0.54
N LEU A 472 -5.71 15.14 -0.28
CA LEU A 472 -6.90 15.87 -0.69
C LEU A 472 -6.81 16.36 -2.12
N CYS A 473 -7.97 16.55 -2.75
CA CYS A 473 -8.11 17.26 -4.01
C CYS A 473 -9.36 18.15 -3.99
N THR A 474 -9.51 19.00 -4.99
CA THR A 474 -10.76 19.71 -5.25
C THR A 474 -11.50 19.10 -6.44
N LEU A 475 -12.82 19.15 -6.37
CA LEU A 475 -13.70 18.87 -7.51
C LEU A 475 -15.01 19.62 -7.32
N ASN A 476 -15.49 20.33 -8.35
CA ASN A 476 -16.73 21.11 -8.29
C ASN A 476 -16.83 22.10 -7.11
N GLY A 477 -15.69 22.65 -6.67
CA GLY A 477 -15.62 23.60 -5.56
C GLY A 477 -15.79 22.99 -4.15
N ASN A 478 -15.87 21.66 -4.06
CA ASN A 478 -15.73 20.93 -2.81
C ASN A 478 -14.28 20.46 -2.62
N ILE A 479 -13.91 20.16 -1.37
CA ILE A 479 -12.62 19.58 -1.01
C ILE A 479 -12.87 18.12 -0.64
N TYR A 480 -12.30 17.20 -1.41
CA TYR A 480 -12.37 15.76 -1.16
C TYR A 480 -11.14 15.35 -0.38
N VAL A 481 -11.33 14.89 0.85
CA VAL A 481 -10.29 14.50 1.79
C VAL A 481 -10.29 12.98 1.91
N LEU A 482 -9.16 12.36 1.62
CA LEU A 482 -8.93 10.94 1.78
C LEU A 482 -8.63 10.64 3.26
N ASP A 483 -9.62 10.11 3.95
CA ASP A 483 -9.61 9.84 5.39
C ASP A 483 -9.13 8.41 5.64
N ALA A 484 -7.81 8.23 5.59
CA ALA A 484 -7.18 6.94 5.32
C ALA A 484 -7.54 5.84 6.33
N LEU A 485 -7.53 6.13 7.64
CA LEU A 485 -7.85 5.12 8.66
C LEU A 485 -9.35 4.93 8.88
N ASN A 486 -10.19 5.82 8.35
CA ASN A 486 -11.62 5.56 8.19
C ASN A 486 -11.94 4.87 6.85
N SER A 487 -10.94 4.69 5.97
CA SER A 487 -11.09 4.14 4.62
C SER A 487 -12.22 4.82 3.82
N ALA A 488 -12.31 6.14 3.92
CA ALA A 488 -13.41 6.91 3.37
C ALA A 488 -12.91 8.16 2.62
N ILE A 489 -13.74 8.65 1.71
CA ILE A 489 -13.56 9.97 1.11
C ILE A 489 -14.57 10.92 1.76
N ARG A 490 -14.05 11.98 2.39
CA ARG A 490 -14.84 12.99 3.10
C ARG A 490 -14.93 14.24 2.26
N ILE A 491 -16.12 14.76 2.09
CA ILE A 491 -16.41 15.95 1.27
C ILE A 491 -16.59 17.13 2.22
N VAL A 492 -15.59 18.01 2.27
CA VAL A 492 -15.70 19.31 2.93
C VAL A 492 -16.29 20.29 1.92
N ASN A 493 -17.47 20.80 2.21
CA ASN A 493 -18.15 21.80 1.39
C ASN A 493 -17.96 23.19 2.02
N PRO A 494 -17.15 24.08 1.42
CA PRO A 494 -16.89 25.40 1.98
C PRO A 494 -18.12 26.32 1.97
N LYS A 495 -19.10 26.10 1.07
CA LYS A 495 -20.29 26.95 0.95
C LYS A 495 -21.33 26.64 2.01
N SER A 496 -21.54 25.36 2.33
CA SER A 496 -22.47 24.93 3.37
C SER A 496 -21.83 24.76 4.73
N GLU A 497 -20.50 24.97 4.84
CA GLU A 497 -19.71 24.76 6.06
C GLU A 497 -19.98 23.39 6.71
N SER A 498 -19.97 22.35 5.88
CA SER A 498 -20.27 20.98 6.32
C SER A 498 -19.26 19.98 5.77
N VAL A 499 -19.16 18.86 6.47
CA VAL A 499 -18.45 17.66 6.05
C VAL A 499 -19.44 16.52 5.93
N SER A 500 -19.41 15.83 4.81
CA SER A 500 -20.19 14.62 4.54
C SER A 500 -19.27 13.51 4.04
N THR A 501 -19.73 12.27 4.05
CA THR A 501 -18.98 11.15 3.48
C THR A 501 -19.51 10.83 2.07
N LEU A 502 -18.61 10.66 1.10
CA LEU A 502 -18.97 10.18 -0.23
C LEU A 502 -19.43 8.73 -0.11
N LYS A 503 -20.69 8.47 -0.45
CA LYS A 503 -21.22 7.11 -0.46
C LYS A 503 -20.69 6.38 -1.70
N LEU A 504 -19.99 5.27 -1.49
CA LEU A 504 -19.43 4.48 -2.58
C LEU A 504 -20.41 3.40 -3.02
N GLU A 505 -20.66 3.29 -4.33
CA GLU A 505 -21.56 2.32 -4.94
C GLU A 505 -20.86 1.54 -6.06
N GLY A 506 -21.23 0.26 -6.26
CA GLY A 506 -20.67 -0.61 -7.31
C GLY A 506 -19.33 -1.30 -6.96
N ILE A 507 -18.79 -1.09 -5.75
CA ILE A 507 -17.49 -1.66 -5.33
C ILE A 507 -17.61 -3.00 -4.58
N VAL A 508 -18.77 -3.29 -3.96
CA VAL A 508 -19.00 -4.51 -3.17
C VAL A 508 -18.86 -5.79 -4.02
N ASP A 509 -19.04 -5.69 -5.35
CA ASP A 509 -18.83 -6.79 -6.29
C ASP A 509 -17.34 -7.13 -6.57
N LEU A 510 -16.40 -6.32 -6.06
CA LEU A 510 -14.95 -6.51 -6.24
C LEU A 510 -14.28 -7.37 -5.15
N TYR A 511 -14.99 -7.68 -4.06
CA TYR A 511 -14.43 -8.38 -2.89
C TYR A 511 -15.00 -9.79 -2.74
N GLY A 512 -14.45 -10.73 -3.52
CA GLY A 512 -14.33 -12.18 -3.23
C GLY A 512 -15.62 -13.01 -3.02
N PRO A 513 -15.93 -14.00 -3.89
CA PRO A 513 -16.98 -14.98 -3.61
C PRO A 513 -16.59 -16.02 -2.53
N LEU A 514 -17.62 -16.52 -1.83
CA LEU A 514 -17.58 -17.65 -0.90
C LEU A 514 -17.13 -18.94 -1.61
N SER A 515 -16.12 -19.62 -1.07
CA SER A 515 -15.62 -20.90 -1.61
C SER A 515 -16.68 -22.01 -1.56
N ILE A 516 -17.00 -22.64 -2.70
CA ILE A 516 -17.83 -23.85 -2.75
C ILE A 516 -16.94 -25.09 -2.71
N ASN A 517 -17.10 -25.91 -1.66
CA ASN A 517 -16.27 -27.10 -1.44
C ASN A 517 -16.89 -28.44 -1.92
N LYS A 518 -18.12 -28.48 -2.48
CA LYS A 518 -18.68 -29.71 -3.12
C LYS A 518 -19.96 -29.50 -3.95
N LEU A 519 -20.11 -30.32 -5.00
CA LEU A 519 -21.23 -30.43 -5.95
C LEU A 519 -22.54 -30.95 -5.32
N GLU A 520 -23.58 -30.13 -5.34
CA GLU A 520 -25.00 -30.52 -5.50
C GLU A 520 -25.70 -29.39 -6.26
N SER A 521 -26.85 -29.64 -6.89
CA SER A 521 -27.61 -28.66 -7.68
C SER A 521 -27.74 -27.33 -6.93
N LYS A 522 -27.10 -26.28 -7.45
CA LYS A 522 -27.22 -24.93 -6.91
C LYS A 522 -28.07 -24.10 -7.85
N GLU A 523 -29.07 -23.43 -7.28
CA GLU A 523 -29.70 -22.29 -7.94
C GLU A 523 -28.59 -21.26 -8.23
N THR A 524 -28.43 -20.87 -9.49
CA THR A 524 -27.59 -19.74 -9.86
C THR A 524 -28.49 -18.64 -10.42
N VAL A 525 -28.07 -17.39 -10.22
CA VAL A 525 -28.78 -16.26 -10.80
C VAL A 525 -28.33 -16.12 -12.26
N ALA A 526 -29.27 -16.13 -13.19
CA ALA A 526 -29.01 -15.84 -14.59
C ALA A 526 -29.69 -14.53 -14.97
N TYR A 527 -28.96 -13.68 -15.68
CA TYR A 527 -29.49 -12.42 -16.19
C TYR A 527 -29.75 -12.56 -17.68
N ALA A 528 -30.95 -12.16 -18.11
CA ALA A 528 -31.32 -12.20 -19.50
C ALA A 528 -31.55 -10.79 -20.05
N MET A 529 -31.00 -10.52 -21.22
CA MET A 529 -31.17 -9.24 -21.89
C MET A 529 -32.34 -9.31 -22.87
N LYS A 530 -33.31 -8.42 -22.68
CA LYS A 530 -34.56 -8.40 -23.44
C LYS A 530 -34.31 -8.18 -24.94
N GLY A 531 -34.82 -9.09 -25.77
CA GLY A 531 -34.83 -8.98 -27.23
C GLY A 531 -33.55 -9.44 -27.96
N GLN A 532 -32.55 -9.98 -27.26
CA GLN A 532 -31.29 -10.43 -27.88
C GLN A 532 -30.97 -11.92 -27.72
N ASN A 533 -31.86 -12.72 -27.13
CA ASN A 533 -31.67 -14.16 -26.96
C ASN A 533 -30.37 -14.55 -26.22
N LEU A 534 -30.01 -13.76 -25.21
CA LEU A 534 -28.76 -13.88 -24.45
C LEU A 534 -29.01 -14.08 -22.96
N VAL A 535 -28.31 -15.05 -22.39
CA VAL A 535 -28.31 -15.35 -20.95
C VAL A 535 -26.86 -15.32 -20.44
N ALA A 536 -26.61 -14.55 -19.39
CA ALA A 536 -25.36 -14.63 -18.63
C ALA A 536 -25.53 -15.59 -17.46
N LEU A 537 -24.61 -16.55 -17.35
CA LEU A 537 -24.48 -17.43 -16.19
C LEU A 537 -23.20 -17.11 -15.45
N LYS A 538 -23.32 -16.82 -14.16
CA LYS A 538 -22.17 -16.79 -13.26
C LYS A 538 -21.98 -18.18 -12.64
N ILE A 539 -20.78 -18.72 -12.78
CA ILE A 539 -20.35 -19.98 -12.16
C ILE A 539 -19.20 -19.69 -11.21
N GLU A 540 -19.36 -20.08 -9.95
CA GLU A 540 -18.28 -19.95 -8.96
C GLU A 540 -17.39 -21.19 -9.00
N LEU A 541 -16.12 -21.01 -9.34
CA LEU A 541 -15.11 -22.06 -9.34
C LEU A 541 -14.33 -22.12 -8.01
N PRO A 542 -13.79 -23.29 -7.63
CA PRO A 542 -12.85 -23.38 -6.51
C PRO A 542 -11.62 -22.50 -6.72
N GLU A 543 -11.04 -22.02 -5.62
CA GLU A 543 -9.84 -21.19 -5.64
C GLU A 543 -8.68 -21.88 -6.38
N GLY A 544 -8.03 -21.14 -7.28
CA GLY A 544 -6.94 -21.64 -8.12
C GLY A 544 -7.37 -22.37 -9.40
N GLU A 545 -8.67 -22.45 -9.69
CA GLU A 545 -9.18 -23.02 -10.94
C GLU A 545 -9.77 -21.94 -11.86
N ALA A 546 -9.55 -22.09 -13.17
CA ALA A 546 -10.16 -21.27 -14.22
C ALA A 546 -10.83 -22.18 -15.25
N ILE A 547 -11.78 -21.63 -16.02
CA ILE A 547 -12.37 -22.34 -17.17
C ILE A 547 -11.24 -22.59 -18.19
N GLY A 548 -11.00 -23.85 -18.55
CA GLY A 548 -10.01 -24.19 -19.56
C GLY A 548 -10.53 -23.95 -20.98
N ASP A 549 -9.63 -23.91 -21.97
CA ASP A 549 -9.95 -23.69 -23.40
C ASP A 549 -10.85 -24.79 -24.04
N SER A 550 -11.38 -25.74 -23.26
CA SER A 550 -12.23 -26.83 -23.73
C SER A 550 -13.66 -26.35 -23.98
N GLY A 551 -14.25 -26.81 -25.09
CA GLY A 551 -15.63 -26.52 -25.48
C GLY A 551 -16.62 -26.83 -24.36
N ILE A 552 -17.37 -25.80 -23.96
CA ILE A 552 -18.44 -25.89 -22.98
C ILE A 552 -19.65 -26.50 -23.69
N GLU A 553 -20.10 -27.66 -23.22
CA GLU A 553 -21.32 -28.30 -23.73
C GLU A 553 -22.52 -27.79 -22.91
N ILE A 554 -23.58 -27.38 -23.61
CA ILE A 554 -24.80 -26.83 -23.01
C ILE A 554 -26.00 -27.62 -23.52
N GLU A 555 -26.80 -28.11 -22.58
CA GLU A 555 -28.08 -28.75 -22.87
C GLU A 555 -29.13 -28.22 -21.89
N ASN A 556 -30.32 -27.89 -22.41
CA ASN A 556 -31.48 -27.60 -21.58
C ASN A 556 -32.30 -28.87 -21.28
N GLN A 557 -33.38 -28.74 -20.49
CA GLN A 557 -34.24 -29.87 -20.13
C GLN A 557 -35.01 -30.52 -21.30
N THR A 558 -35.12 -29.85 -22.46
CA THR A 558 -35.79 -30.35 -23.68
C THR A 558 -34.81 -30.88 -24.72
N GLY A 559 -33.50 -30.81 -24.48
CA GLY A 559 -32.44 -31.26 -25.38
C GLY A 559 -31.99 -30.21 -26.40
N SER A 560 -32.45 -28.96 -26.31
CA SER A 560 -31.93 -27.86 -27.13
C SER A 560 -30.53 -27.44 -26.65
N ILE A 561 -29.68 -27.08 -27.60
CA ILE A 561 -28.27 -26.72 -27.39
C ILE A 561 -28.11 -25.22 -27.57
N GLY A 562 -27.47 -24.55 -26.60
CA GLY A 562 -27.06 -23.14 -26.69
C GLY A 562 -25.63 -22.99 -27.19
N GLU A 563 -25.28 -21.81 -27.70
CA GLU A 563 -23.91 -21.47 -28.11
C GLU A 563 -23.25 -20.55 -27.07
N VAL A 564 -22.05 -20.91 -26.60
CA VAL A 564 -21.24 -20.00 -25.77
C VAL A 564 -20.61 -18.95 -26.66
N ILE A 565 -21.01 -17.69 -26.47
CA ILE A 565 -20.48 -16.57 -27.25
C ILE A 565 -19.25 -15.92 -26.60
N SER A 566 -19.10 -16.03 -25.27
CA SER A 566 -17.94 -15.49 -24.55
C SER A 566 -17.82 -16.11 -23.16
N THR A 567 -16.59 -16.21 -22.67
CA THR A 567 -16.26 -16.64 -21.29
C THR A 567 -15.33 -15.63 -20.64
N ASP A 568 -15.55 -15.40 -19.33
CA ASP A 568 -14.59 -14.74 -18.44
C ASP A 568 -14.00 -15.82 -17.53
N ALA A 569 -12.82 -16.31 -17.91
CA ALA A 569 -12.13 -17.39 -17.22
C ALA A 569 -11.69 -17.00 -15.78
N VAL A 570 -11.60 -15.70 -15.48
CA VAL A 570 -11.15 -15.18 -14.17
C VAL A 570 -12.32 -15.08 -13.21
N ASN A 571 -13.49 -14.65 -13.68
CA ASN A 571 -14.68 -14.44 -12.84
C ASN A 571 -15.72 -15.56 -12.93
N GLY A 572 -15.45 -16.59 -13.74
CA GLY A 572 -16.33 -17.74 -13.94
C GLY A 572 -17.65 -17.38 -14.64
N ILE A 573 -17.67 -16.28 -15.39
CA ILE A 573 -18.87 -15.84 -16.12
C ILE A 573 -18.87 -16.48 -17.51
N ILE A 574 -20.01 -17.04 -17.91
CA ILE A 574 -20.24 -17.60 -19.24
C ILE A 574 -21.43 -16.87 -19.85
N LEU A 575 -21.23 -16.24 -21.01
CA LEU A 575 -22.29 -15.67 -21.83
C LEU A 575 -22.72 -16.70 -22.88
N ILE A 576 -24.02 -16.93 -22.95
CA ILE A 576 -24.61 -17.95 -23.80
C ILE A 576 -25.71 -17.31 -24.65
N ALA A 577 -25.63 -17.52 -25.96
CA ALA A 577 -26.75 -17.30 -26.87
C ALA A 577 -27.61 -18.57 -26.92
N VAL A 578 -28.89 -18.41 -26.61
CA VAL A 578 -29.88 -19.49 -26.52
C VAL A 578 -31.18 -19.00 -27.12
N ASP A 579 -31.88 -19.87 -27.83
CA ASP A 579 -33.20 -19.51 -28.32
C ASP A 579 -34.17 -19.29 -27.14
N VAL A 580 -34.81 -18.12 -27.09
CA VAL A 580 -35.62 -17.68 -25.94
C VAL A 580 -36.96 -18.39 -25.87
N GLU A 581 -37.43 -18.98 -26.98
CA GLU A 581 -38.66 -19.78 -27.00
C GLU A 581 -38.59 -21.00 -26.06
N ASP A 582 -37.39 -21.42 -25.63
CA ASP A 582 -37.15 -22.56 -24.74
C ASP A 582 -37.16 -22.26 -23.23
N PHE A 583 -37.22 -20.98 -22.80
CA PHE A 583 -37.22 -20.63 -21.38
C PHE A 583 -38.64 -20.53 -20.81
N SER A 584 -39.09 -21.60 -20.14
CA SER A 584 -40.26 -21.53 -19.24
C SER A 584 -39.83 -21.18 -17.81
N GLU A 585 -40.78 -20.79 -16.95
CA GLU A 585 -40.55 -20.32 -15.56
C GLU A 585 -39.70 -21.27 -14.69
N THR A 586 -39.49 -22.52 -15.11
CA THR A 586 -38.49 -23.42 -14.53
C THR A 586 -37.69 -24.11 -15.64
N THR A 587 -36.52 -23.54 -15.95
CA THR A 587 -35.59 -24.10 -16.94
C THR A 587 -34.28 -24.46 -16.24
N TYR A 588 -33.76 -25.66 -16.51
CA TYR A 588 -32.43 -26.08 -16.07
C TYR A 588 -31.47 -26.04 -17.25
N LEU A 589 -30.27 -25.51 -17.03
CA LEU A 589 -29.13 -25.73 -17.92
C LEU A 589 -28.15 -26.69 -17.26
N SER A 590 -27.73 -27.68 -18.04
CA SER A 590 -26.60 -28.55 -17.71
C SER A 590 -25.39 -28.06 -18.49
N LEU A 591 -24.40 -27.51 -17.78
CA LEU A 591 -23.12 -27.12 -18.35
C LEU A 591 -22.06 -28.15 -18.02
N LYS A 592 -21.31 -28.57 -19.03
CA LYS A 592 -20.17 -29.47 -18.85
C LYS A 592 -18.94 -28.83 -19.45
N PHE A 593 -17.91 -28.66 -18.63
CA PHE A 593 -16.67 -27.98 -19.01
C PHE A 593 -15.47 -28.53 -18.23
N GLU A 594 -14.27 -28.42 -18.80
CA GLU A 594 -13.03 -28.70 -18.09
C GLU A 594 -12.54 -27.43 -17.39
N SER A 595 -12.13 -27.54 -16.13
CA SER A 595 -11.34 -26.50 -15.47
C SER A 595 -9.86 -26.88 -15.49
N THR A 596 -9.02 -25.86 -15.50
CA THR A 596 -7.56 -25.97 -15.37
C THR A 596 -7.11 -25.25 -14.11
N LEU A 597 -6.15 -25.86 -13.41
CA LEU A 597 -5.46 -25.19 -12.29
C LEU A 597 -4.55 -24.09 -12.84
N ILE A 598 -4.76 -22.85 -12.40
CA ILE A 598 -4.02 -21.66 -12.86
C ILE A 598 -2.51 -21.83 -12.61
N GLU A 599 -2.13 -22.54 -11.54
CA GLU A 599 -0.73 -22.77 -11.17
C GLU A 599 -0.12 -24.06 -11.72
N VAL A 600 -0.92 -25.00 -12.24
CA VAL A 600 -0.42 -26.31 -12.71
C VAL A 600 -0.92 -26.57 -14.14
N PRO A 601 -0.16 -26.17 -15.18
CA PRO A 601 -0.61 -26.12 -16.57
C PRO A 601 -1.05 -27.43 -17.24
N ASN A 602 -1.06 -28.57 -16.54
CA ASN A 602 -1.35 -29.89 -17.13
C ASN A 602 -2.34 -30.75 -16.32
N HIS A 603 -2.97 -30.21 -15.28
CA HIS A 603 -4.05 -30.91 -14.57
C HIS A 603 -5.41 -30.32 -14.96
N LYS A 604 -6.21 -31.18 -15.61
CA LYS A 604 -7.60 -30.90 -15.97
C LYS A 604 -8.54 -31.61 -15.02
N LYS A 605 -9.59 -30.92 -14.57
CA LYS A 605 -10.72 -31.53 -13.85
C LYS A 605 -12.00 -31.27 -14.63
N LEU A 606 -12.80 -32.31 -14.81
CA LEU A 606 -14.10 -32.18 -15.48
C LEU A 606 -15.16 -31.77 -14.47
N TYR A 607 -15.86 -30.67 -14.75
CA TYR A 607 -17.01 -30.21 -13.98
C TYR A 607 -18.29 -30.38 -14.78
N THR A 608 -19.37 -30.73 -14.07
CA THR A 608 -20.74 -30.71 -14.60
C THR A 608 -21.60 -29.92 -13.63
N VAL A 609 -22.07 -28.76 -14.07
CA VAL A 609 -22.94 -27.88 -13.29
C VAL A 609 -24.35 -28.04 -13.81
N LYS A 610 -25.25 -28.57 -12.98
CA LYS A 610 -26.70 -28.48 -13.21
C LYS A 610 -27.22 -27.31 -12.42
N SER A 611 -27.71 -26.28 -13.11
CA SER A 611 -28.26 -25.11 -12.45
C SER A 611 -29.72 -24.89 -12.82
N LEU A 612 -30.53 -24.60 -11.80
CA LEU A 612 -31.87 -24.07 -11.98
C LEU A 612 -31.72 -22.57 -12.25
N ILE A 613 -32.25 -22.11 -13.37
CA ILE A 613 -32.18 -20.71 -13.75
C ILE A 613 -33.41 -19.99 -13.23
N LYS A 614 -33.20 -19.04 -12.32
CA LYS A 614 -34.17 -17.98 -12.02
C LYS A 614 -33.88 -16.83 -12.97
N TYR A 615 -34.85 -16.56 -13.84
CA TYR A 615 -34.78 -15.53 -14.86
C TYR A 615 -35.13 -14.16 -14.28
N GLU A 616 -34.24 -13.18 -14.46
CA GLU A 616 -34.55 -11.76 -14.24
C GLU A 616 -34.30 -10.96 -15.53
N GLU A 617 -35.35 -10.30 -16.04
CA GLU A 617 -35.20 -9.32 -17.12
C GLU A 617 -34.41 -8.12 -16.63
N SER A 618 -33.35 -7.72 -17.34
CA SER A 618 -32.66 -6.47 -17.06
C SER A 618 -32.19 -5.75 -18.31
N SER A 619 -32.26 -4.42 -18.28
CA SER A 619 -31.63 -3.52 -19.26
C SER A 619 -30.24 -3.05 -18.82
N ASP A 620 -29.79 -3.48 -17.64
CA ASP A 620 -28.50 -3.09 -17.05
C ASP A 620 -27.36 -3.94 -17.59
N ARG A 621 -26.46 -3.31 -18.36
CA ARG A 621 -25.32 -3.98 -19.00
C ARG A 621 -24.25 -4.40 -18.00
N SER A 622 -24.17 -3.76 -16.83
CA SER A 622 -23.17 -4.10 -15.80
C SER A 622 -23.38 -5.51 -15.22
N LYS A 623 -24.65 -5.94 -15.10
CA LYS A 623 -25.05 -7.28 -14.63
C LYS A 623 -24.60 -8.42 -15.56
N LEU A 624 -24.25 -8.11 -16.81
CA LEU A 624 -23.83 -9.08 -17.82
C LEU A 624 -22.30 -9.14 -17.98
N GLY A 625 -21.55 -8.34 -17.19
CA GLY A 625 -20.09 -8.28 -17.20
C GLY A 625 -19.48 -7.56 -18.40
N ASN A 626 -18.16 -7.40 -18.38
CA ASN A 626 -17.37 -6.64 -19.37
C ASN A 626 -17.43 -7.18 -20.82
N ALA A 627 -17.98 -8.37 -21.04
CA ALA A 627 -17.94 -9.05 -22.33
C ALA A 627 -19.02 -8.58 -23.32
N LEU A 628 -20.15 -8.04 -22.88
CA LEU A 628 -21.15 -7.46 -23.79
C LEU A 628 -20.70 -6.15 -24.45
N LEU A 629 -19.68 -5.48 -23.91
CA LEU A 629 -19.07 -4.31 -24.54
C LEU A 629 -18.24 -4.67 -25.79
N LYS A 630 -18.06 -5.97 -26.10
CA LYS A 630 -17.33 -6.44 -27.28
C LYS A 630 -18.21 -6.91 -28.45
N LEU A 631 -19.53 -7.02 -28.28
CA LEU A 631 -20.52 -7.22 -29.35
C LEU A 631 -21.13 -5.88 -29.74
#